data_AF-A0A920NWG7-F1
#
_entry.id   AF-A0A920NWG7-F1
#
_cell.length_a   1.000
_cell.length_b   1.000
_cell.length_c   1.000
_cell.angle_alpha   90.00
_cell.angle_beta   90.00
_cell.angle_gamma   90.00
#
_symmetry.space_group_name_H-M   'P 1'
#
loop_
_entity.id
_entity.type
_entity.pdbx_description
1 polymer ?
#
loop_
_entity_poly.entity_id
_entity_poly.type
_entity_poly.pdbx_seq_one_letter_code
_entity_poly.pdbx_strand_id
1 'polypeptide(L)' 'MKRKALDKLIKLLDLEQLEDNLFRGQSENIGGPRVFGGQVLGQALTAAARTVEKKTQCSFLTCFFFKTRRYETAHYL' A
#
# COMPACT_ATOMS: atom_id res chain seq x y z
N MET A 1 0.73 23.48 3.98
CA MET A 1 1.30 22.19 4.44
C MET A 1 0.44 20.96 4.11
N LYS A 2 -0.89 20.95 4.31
CA LYS A 2 -1.73 19.74 4.13
C LYS A 2 -1.70 19.10 2.73
N ARG A 3 -1.61 19.88 1.65
CA ARG A 3 -1.63 19.38 0.26
C ARG A 3 -0.44 18.46 -0.06
N LYS A 4 0.79 18.85 0.33
CA LYS A 4 2.01 18.05 0.11
C LYS A 4 1.97 16.67 0.78
N ALA A 5 1.40 16.56 1.97
CA ALA A 5 1.28 15.27 2.67
C ALA A 5 0.25 14.35 2.00
N LEU A 6 -0.88 14.92 1.55
CA LEU A 6 -1.88 14.18 0.78
C LEU A 6 -1.32 13.72 -0.57
N ASP A 7 -0.60 14.58 -1.30
CA ASP A 7 -0.01 14.24 -2.58
C ASP A 7 1.02 13.10 -2.44
N LYS A 8 1.79 13.08 -1.35
CA LYS A 8 2.68 11.97 -1.00
C LYS A 8 1.93 10.67 -0.74
N LEU A 9 0.86 10.72 0.04
CA LEU A 9 0.03 9.54 0.31
C LEU A 9 -0.58 8.98 -0.98
N ILE A 10 -1.12 9.84 -1.84
CA ILE A 10 -1.66 9.41 -3.14
C ILE A 10 -0.58 8.72 -3.98
N LYS A 11 0.63 9.28 -4.02
CA LYS A 11 1.77 8.65 -4.71
C LYS A 11 2.16 7.30 -4.11
N LEU A 12 2.08 7.12 -2.80
CA LEU A 12 2.36 5.82 -2.18
C LEU A 12 1.33 4.76 -2.52
N LEU A 13 0.07 5.16 -2.74
CA LEU A 13 -0.99 4.24 -3.14
C LEU A 13 -0.96 3.93 -4.65
N ASP A 14 -0.20 4.69 -5.44
CA ASP A 14 0.01 4.39 -6.85
C ASP A 14 1.10 3.33 -7.03
N LEU A 15 0.66 2.07 -7.10
CA LEU A 15 1.57 0.92 -7.20
C LEU A 15 2.11 0.77 -8.62
N GLU A 16 3.36 0.37 -8.72
CA GLU A 16 3.93 -0.12 -9.97
C GLU A 16 3.45 -1.55 -10.21
N GLN A 17 2.86 -1.83 -11.37
CA GLN A 17 2.49 -3.20 -11.75
C GLN A 17 3.70 -3.89 -12.39
N LEU A 18 4.09 -5.04 -11.85
CA LEU A 18 5.20 -5.83 -12.37
C LEU A 18 4.70 -6.92 -13.33
N GLU A 19 3.62 -7.61 -12.96
CA GLU A 19 2.99 -8.68 -13.75
C GLU A 19 1.47 -8.72 -13.50
N ASP A 20 0.78 -9.73 -14.03
CA ASP A 20 -0.61 -9.98 -13.70
C ASP A 20 -0.75 -10.32 -12.21
N ASN A 21 -1.60 -9.57 -11.51
CA ASN A 21 -1.80 -9.66 -10.06
C ASN A 21 -0.56 -9.45 -9.17
N LEU A 22 0.55 -8.92 -9.72
CA LEU A 22 1.79 -8.64 -8.97
C LEU A 22 2.12 -7.14 -8.98
N PHE A 23 2.22 -6.55 -7.79
CA PHE A 23 2.39 -5.10 -7.63
C PHE A 23 3.52 -4.74 -6.66
N ARG A 24 4.27 -3.69 -6.99
CA ARG A 24 5.33 -3.14 -6.16
C ARG A 24 4.82 -1.91 -5.41
N GLY A 25 4.87 -1.97 -4.08
CA GLY A 25 4.60 -0.84 -3.19
C GLY A 25 5.88 -0.19 -2.68
N GLN A 26 5.89 1.13 -2.56
CA GLN A 26 6.97 1.88 -1.92
C GLN A 26 6.69 2.07 -0.43
N SER A 27 7.74 2.15 0.39
CA SER A 27 7.62 2.43 1.82
C SER A 27 8.16 3.81 2.17
N GLU A 28 7.36 4.64 2.84
CA GLU A 28 7.82 5.94 3.34
C GLU A 28 8.13 5.84 4.85
N ASN A 29 9.22 6.47 5.25
CA ASN A 29 9.53 6.64 6.67
C ASN A 29 8.71 7.83 7.22
N ILE A 30 7.72 7.52 8.04
CA ILE A 30 6.85 8.52 8.68
C ILE A 30 7.23 8.82 10.14
N GLY A 31 8.48 8.56 10.53
CA GLY A 31 9.02 8.92 11.85
C GLY A 31 9.46 7.74 12.72
N GLY A 32 9.71 6.56 12.13
CA GLY A 32 10.15 5.40 12.88
C GLY A 32 10.72 4.27 12.00
N PRO A 33 11.42 3.29 12.58
CA PRO A 33 12.09 2.24 11.82
C PRO A 33 11.14 1.20 11.20
N ARG A 34 9.84 1.28 11.51
CA ARG A 34 8.83 0.29 11.12
C ARG A 34 7.88 0.90 10.09
N VAL A 35 7.45 0.08 9.14
CA VAL A 35 6.40 0.49 8.19
C VAL A 35 5.07 0.65 8.94
N PHE A 36 4.34 1.71 8.62
CA PHE A 36 3.00 1.92 9.14
C PHE A 36 2.02 0.92 8.53
N GLY A 37 1.34 0.15 9.38
CA GLY A 37 0.42 -0.90 8.94
C GLY A 37 -0.70 -0.38 8.03
N GLY A 38 -1.20 0.85 8.26
CA GLY A 38 -2.20 1.46 7.40
C GLY A 38 -1.72 1.71 5.96
N GLN A 39 -0.42 1.97 5.77
CA GLN A 39 0.16 2.11 4.43
C GLN A 39 0.14 0.77 3.70
N VAL A 40 0.59 -0.31 4.37
CA VAL A 40 0.59 -1.66 3.82
C VAL A 40 -0.83 -2.11 3.45
N LEU A 41 -1.79 -1.86 4.34
CA LEU A 41 -3.21 -2.15 4.12
C LEU A 41 -3.78 -1.38 2.92
N GLY A 42 -3.52 -0.08 2.84
CA GLY A 42 -4.00 0.75 1.74
C GLY A 42 -3.46 0.28 0.39
N GLN A 43 -2.15 -0.02 0.32
CA GLN A 43 -1.52 -0.54 -0.88
C GLN A 43 -2.06 -1.94 -1.24
N ALA A 44 -2.19 -2.85 -0.28
CA ALA A 44 -2.76 -4.19 -0.53
C ALA A 44 -4.20 -4.10 -1.08
N LEU A 45 -5.02 -3.19 -0.53
CA LEU A 45 -6.36 -2.96 -1.04
C LEU A 45 -6.36 -2.34 -2.44
N THR A 46 -5.44 -1.42 -2.74
CA THR A 46 -5.28 -0.86 -4.10
C THR A 46 -4.88 -1.92 -5.11
N ALA A 47 -3.95 -2.81 -4.76
CA ALA A 47 -3.58 -3.97 -5.59
C ALA A 47 -4.82 -4.83 -5.87
N ALA A 48 -5.54 -5.26 -4.84
CA ALA A 48 -6.74 -6.08 -4.98
C ALA A 48 -7.84 -5.38 -5.81
N ALA A 49 -8.02 -4.08 -5.66
CA ALA A 49 -8.99 -3.33 -6.46
C ALA A 49 -8.64 -3.27 -7.95
N ARG A 50 -7.35 -3.35 -8.31
CA ARG A 50 -6.88 -3.36 -9.71
C ARG A 50 -7.05 -4.71 -10.40
N THR A 51 -7.24 -5.79 -9.65
CA THR A 51 -7.42 -7.15 -10.21
C THR A 51 -8.88 -7.51 -10.47
N VAL A 52 -9.83 -6.66 -10.06
CA VAL A 52 -11.27 -6.89 -10.27
C VAL A 52 -11.75 -6.12 -11.50
N GLU A 53 -12.22 -6.83 -12.53
CA GLU A 53 -12.66 -6.24 -13.80
C GLU A 53 -13.81 -5.23 -13.64
N LYS A 54 -14.76 -5.52 -12.75
CA LYS A 54 -15.85 -4.60 -12.42
C LYS A 54 -15.39 -3.65 -11.34
N LYS A 55 -15.66 -2.35 -11.51
CA LYS A 55 -15.40 -1.32 -10.49
C LYS A 55 -16.34 -1.47 -9.29
N THR A 56 -16.14 -2.52 -8.51
CA THR A 56 -16.86 -2.78 -7.26
C THR A 56 -16.10 -2.16 -6.09
N GLN A 57 -16.85 -1.74 -5.08
CA GLN A 57 -16.28 -1.22 -3.84
C GLN A 57 -16.08 -2.36 -2.84
N CYS A 58 -14.94 -2.37 -2.17
CA CYS A 58 -14.70 -3.30 -1.07
C CYS A 58 -15.64 -2.97 0.10
N SER A 59 -16.47 -3.93 0.52
CA SER A 59 -17.42 -3.73 1.62
C SER A 59 -16.80 -4.03 2.99
N PHE A 60 -15.88 -4.99 3.07
CA PHE A 60 -15.11 -5.29 4.28
C PHE A 60 -13.77 -5.93 3.90
N LEU A 61 -12.76 -5.72 4.74
CA LEU A 61 -11.44 -6.32 4.60
C LEU A 61 -11.00 -6.86 5.96
N THR A 62 -10.51 -8.11 5.96
CA THR A 62 -9.84 -8.70 7.12
C THR A 62 -8.37 -8.88 6.78
N CYS A 63 -7.48 -8.46 7.68
CA CYS A 63 -6.04 -8.49 7.48
C CYS A 63 -5.36 -8.90 8.79
N PHE A 64 -4.32 -9.70 8.67
CA PHE A 64 -3.45 -10.07 9.78
C PHE A 64 -2.01 -9.71 9.46
N PHE A 65 -1.28 -9.16 10.45
CA PHE A 65 0.14 -8.86 10.33
C PHE A 65 0.96 -9.93 11.06
N PHE A 66 1.69 -10.73 10.29
CA PHE A 66 2.52 -11.81 10.86
C PHE A 66 3.95 -11.37 11.21
N LYS A 67 4.49 -10.37 10.51
CA LYS A 67 5.84 -9.86 10.74
C LYS A 67 5.89 -8.34 10.67
N THR A 68 6.70 -7.75 11.55
CA THR A 68 7.05 -6.33 11.45
C THR A 68 8.05 -6.13 10.31
N ARG A 69 7.77 -5.18 9.41
CA ARG A 69 8.69 -4.80 8.32
C ARG A 69 9.45 -3.54 8.70
N ARG A 70 10.76 -3.51 8.38
CA ARG A 70 11.57 -2.28 8.38
C ARG A 70 11.35 -1.53 7.08
N TYR A 71 11.22 -0.20 7.16
CA TYR A 71 10.93 0.64 5.99
C TYR A 71 12.00 0.50 4.88
N GLU A 72 13.25 0.28 5.24
CA GLU A 72 14.40 0.10 4.33
C GLU A 72 14.34 -1.17 3.47
N THR A 73 13.45 -2.12 3.81
CA THR A 73 13.42 -3.45 3.19
C THR A 73 12.09 -3.78 2.49
N ALA A 74 11.14 -2.85 2.50
CA ALA A 74 9.76 -3.11 2.12
C ALA A 74 9.48 -2.59 0.71
N HIS A 75 9.71 -3.45 -0.29
CA HIS A 75 9.52 -3.13 -1.71
C HIS A 75 8.48 -3.97 -2.43
N TYR A 76 8.01 -5.10 -1.87
CA TYR A 76 7.13 -6.02 -2.59
C TYR A 76 5.87 -6.33 -1.78
N LEU A 77 4.72 -6.32 -2.48
CA LEU A 77 3.42 -6.79 -2.03
C LEU A 77 3.02 -8.01 -2.85
#